data_AF-A0A8K0XAC6-F1
#
_entry.id   AF-A0A8K0XAC6-F1
#
_cell.length_a   1.000
_cell.length_b   1.000
_cell.length_c   1.000
_cell.angle_alpha   90.00
_cell.angle_beta   90.00
_cell.angle_gamma   90.00
#
_symmetry.space_group_name_H-M   'P 1'
#
loop_
_entity.id
_entity.type
_entity.pdbx_description
1 polymer ?
#
loop_
_entity_poly.entity_id
_entity_poly.type
_entity_poly.pdbx_seq_one_letter_code
_entity_poly.pdbx_strand_id
1 'polypeptide(L)'
;MSSSTTVDPHEVYLAAAHAITRCIDLWCDVDKVIKTVQLIQQDTASKHGKLDEDNAARGVHEESLRRLSSESKEHTTRTYYKIIQIVPSLKAIVDDPLKSTELMVISSKMNAMIRSTRSNNTTRLKTYIPQYAAPNPFKVAFNPSIVSSNGRAEMGLNHPILTRWLCPADQLQRFDEDPIQAVKDLASGVISMGAEDFSGVDQCLEMIVIQTICFTVSLRVTSLCALADIFS
;
A
#
# COMPACT_ATOMS: atom_id res chain seq x y z
N MET A 1 -39.70 -15.43 14.20
CA MET A 1 -38.49 -15.67 15.01
C MET A 1 -37.51 -14.55 14.70
N SER A 2 -37.49 -13.51 15.53
CA SER A 2 -36.56 -12.39 15.36
C SER A 2 -35.19 -12.84 15.87
N SER A 3 -34.22 -13.05 14.97
CA SER A 3 -32.84 -13.30 15.40
C SER A 3 -32.34 -12.01 16.04
N SER A 4 -31.99 -12.07 17.32
CA SER A 4 -31.27 -10.98 17.97
C SER A 4 -29.88 -10.95 17.35
N THR A 5 -29.66 -10.09 16.35
CA THR A 5 -28.32 -9.79 15.85
C THR A 5 -27.55 -9.14 16.98
N THR A 6 -26.72 -9.93 17.66
CA THR A 6 -25.68 -9.40 18.55
C THR A 6 -24.74 -8.58 17.69
N VAL A 7 -24.86 -7.25 17.78
CA VAL A 7 -23.99 -6.30 17.09
C VAL A 7 -22.55 -6.56 17.56
N ASP A 8 -21.64 -6.91 16.66
CA ASP A 8 -20.22 -7.09 17.01
C ASP A 8 -19.74 -5.74 17.58
N PRO A 9 -19.25 -5.69 18.83
CA PRO A 9 -18.76 -4.44 19.42
C PRO A 9 -17.63 -3.82 18.59
N HIS A 10 -17.00 -4.59 17.68
CA HIS A 10 -15.95 -4.11 16.80
C HIS A 10 -16.43 -3.63 15.42
N GLU A 11 -17.73 -3.64 15.13
CA GLU A 11 -18.28 -3.23 13.82
C GLU A 11 -17.89 -1.80 13.45
N VAL A 12 -17.90 -0.87 14.42
CA VAL A 12 -17.46 0.52 14.22
C VAL A 12 -16.00 0.59 13.77
N TYR A 13 -15.11 -0.23 14.33
CA TYR A 13 -13.70 -0.28 13.92
C TYR A 13 -13.53 -0.87 12.52
N LEU A 14 -14.37 -1.85 12.16
CA LEU A 14 -14.35 -2.43 10.81
C LEU A 14 -14.84 -1.43 9.75
N ALA A 15 -15.91 -0.69 10.04
CA ALA A 15 -16.38 0.39 9.17
C ALA A 15 -15.30 1.48 9.00
N ALA A 16 -14.63 1.86 10.10
CA ALA A 16 -13.51 2.79 10.07
C ALA A 16 -12.33 2.26 9.24
N ALA A 17 -11.96 0.99 9.39
CA ALA A 17 -10.91 0.33 8.61
C ALA A 17 -11.17 0.37 7.09
N HIS A 18 -12.42 0.16 6.70
CA HIS A 18 -12.84 0.30 5.31
C HIS A 18 -12.70 1.75 4.80
N ALA A 19 -13.06 2.75 5.62
CA ALA A 19 -12.88 4.17 5.29
C ALA A 19 -11.40 4.59 5.23
N ILE A 20 -10.56 4.11 6.14
CA ILE A 20 -9.11 4.35 6.17
C ILE A 20 -8.47 3.98 4.83
N THR A 21 -8.83 2.80 4.29
CA THR A 21 -8.29 2.29 3.02
C THR A 21 -8.63 3.19 1.83
N ARG A 22 -9.74 3.94 1.89
CA ARG A 22 -10.22 4.79 0.79
C ARG A 22 -9.81 6.26 0.94
N CYS A 23 -9.71 6.75 2.17
CA CYS A 23 -9.62 8.19 2.45
C CYS A 23 -8.32 8.62 3.12
N ILE A 24 -7.52 7.70 3.67
CA ILE A 24 -6.33 8.03 4.44
C ILE A 24 -5.09 7.43 3.80
N ASP A 25 -4.97 6.10 3.82
CA ASP A 25 -3.80 5.40 3.33
C ASP A 25 -4.21 3.96 2.94
N LEU A 26 -4.03 3.65 1.65
CA LEU A 26 -4.37 2.36 1.06
C LEU A 26 -3.57 1.19 1.67
N TRP A 27 -2.39 1.48 2.19
CA TRP A 27 -1.45 0.52 2.75
C TRP A 27 -1.32 0.67 4.27
N CYS A 28 -2.24 1.40 4.90
CA CYS A 28 -2.24 1.62 6.33
C CYS A 28 -2.10 0.30 7.10
N ASP A 29 -1.13 0.26 8.00
CA ASP A 29 -0.98 -0.77 9.02
C ASP A 29 -1.23 -0.12 10.38
N VAL A 30 -2.43 -0.31 10.91
CA VAL A 30 -2.93 0.37 12.10
C VAL A 30 -2.04 0.10 13.30
N ASP A 31 -1.58 -1.14 13.47
CA ASP A 31 -0.67 -1.55 14.54
C ASP A 31 0.67 -0.81 14.46
N LYS A 32 1.28 -0.75 13.27
CA LYS A 32 2.54 -0.02 13.07
C LYS A 32 2.39 1.48 13.29
N VAL A 33 1.29 2.06 12.79
CA VAL A 33 1.00 3.49 12.96
C VAL A 33 0.89 3.84 14.44
N ILE A 34 0.11 3.07 15.20
CA ILE A 34 -0.09 3.31 16.64
C ILE A 34 1.21 3.14 17.40
N LYS A 35 1.94 2.03 17.20
CA LYS A 35 3.22 1.77 17.87
C LYS A 35 4.23 2.87 17.59
N THR A 36 4.36 3.28 16.33
CA THR A 36 5.30 4.35 15.94
C THR A 36 4.96 5.67 16.61
N VAL A 37 3.68 6.04 16.70
CA VAL A 37 3.28 7.27 17.37
C VAL A 37 3.49 7.20 18.88
N GLN A 38 3.19 6.06 19.52
CA GLN A 38 3.50 5.86 20.95
C GLN A 38 5.00 6.03 21.21
N LEU A 39 5.87 5.47 20.35
CA LEU A 39 7.31 5.66 20.44
C LEU A 39 7.73 7.13 20.32
N ILE A 40 7.17 7.87 19.35
CA ILE A 40 7.44 9.30 19.15
C ILE A 40 7.02 10.11 20.39
N GLN A 41 5.85 9.79 20.97
CA GLN A 41 5.33 10.47 22.16
C GLN A 41 6.19 10.19 23.39
N GLN A 42 6.64 8.94 23.58
CA GLN A 42 7.57 8.55 24.65
C GLN A 42 8.91 9.29 24.52
N ASP A 43 9.54 9.26 23.34
CA ASP A 43 10.79 9.99 23.09
C ASP A 43 10.65 11.50 23.36
N THR A 44 9.52 12.08 22.95
CA THR A 44 9.21 13.48 23.25
C THR A 44 9.07 13.71 24.76
N ALA A 45 8.36 12.85 25.49
CA ALA A 45 8.18 12.98 26.93
C ALA A 45 9.50 12.80 27.71
N SER A 46 10.33 11.82 27.33
CA SER A 46 11.66 11.58 27.90
C SER A 46 12.59 12.77 27.69
N LYS A 47 12.61 13.39 26.50
CA LYS A 47 13.38 14.61 26.22
C LYS A 47 12.97 15.82 27.07
N HIS A 48 11.72 15.88 27.50
CA HIS A 48 11.20 16.93 28.38
C HIS A 48 11.30 16.57 29.88
N GLY A 49 11.99 15.48 30.23
CA GLY A 49 12.18 15.05 31.62
C GLY A 49 10.91 14.57 32.32
N LYS A 50 9.88 14.13 31.55
CA LYS A 50 8.60 13.67 32.10
C LYS A 50 8.54 12.16 32.39
N LEU A 51 9.55 11.40 31.99
CA LEU A 51 9.62 9.95 32.18
C LEU A 51 11.03 9.53 32.64
N ASP A 52 11.12 8.82 33.76
CA ASP A 52 12.32 8.06 34.15
C ASP A 52 12.23 6.68 33.48
N GLU A 53 12.67 6.61 32.22
CA GLU A 53 12.77 5.33 31.51
C GLU A 53 14.08 4.61 31.85
N ASP A 54 14.01 3.28 31.97
CA ASP A 54 15.20 2.44 32.06
C ASP A 54 16.11 2.68 30.84
N ASN A 55 17.41 2.92 31.08
CA ASN A 55 18.38 3.30 30.06
C ASN A 55 18.45 2.27 28.92
N ALA A 56 18.21 0.98 29.20
CA ALA A 56 18.20 -0.08 28.20
C ALA A 56 16.97 -0.02 27.28
N ALA A 57 15.78 0.22 27.83
CA ALA A 57 14.55 0.40 27.04
C ALA A 57 14.62 1.65 26.16
N ARG A 58 15.19 2.73 26.70
CA ARG A 58 15.43 3.99 25.96
C ARG A 58 16.30 3.77 24.72
N GLY A 59 17.36 2.97 24.82
CA GLY A 59 18.25 2.68 23.69
C GLY A 59 17.56 1.94 22.53
N VAL A 60 16.68 0.99 22.83
CA VAL A 60 15.93 0.23 21.81
C VAL A 60 14.90 1.12 21.10
N HIS A 61 14.21 1.99 21.85
CA HIS A 61 13.25 2.94 21.31
C HIS A 61 13.92 3.98 20.42
N GLU A 62 15.06 4.53 20.86
CA GLU A 62 15.80 5.52 20.10
C GLU A 62 16.35 4.95 18.79
N GLU A 63 16.90 3.73 18.80
CA GLU A 63 17.38 3.04 17.60
C GLU A 63 16.23 2.78 16.60
N SER A 64 15.06 2.36 17.10
CA SER A 64 13.88 2.14 16.26
C SER A 64 13.41 3.44 15.60
N LEU A 65 13.46 4.57 16.32
CA LEU A 65 13.12 5.89 15.78
C LEU A 65 14.18 6.45 14.84
N ARG A 66 15.48 6.18 15.06
CA ARG A 66 16.57 6.63 14.18
C ARG A 66 16.49 6.01 12.80
N ARG A 67 15.93 4.81 12.68
CA ARG A 67 15.68 4.13 11.39
C ARG A 67 14.58 4.78 10.55
N LEU A 68 13.70 5.57 11.17
CA LEU A 68 12.62 6.25 10.47
C LEU A 68 13.07 7.65 10.03
N SER A 69 12.88 7.97 8.75
CA SER A 69 13.08 9.34 8.25
C SER A 69 12.12 10.33 8.93
N SER A 70 12.49 11.62 8.95
CA SER A 70 11.61 12.69 9.45
C SER A 70 10.26 12.70 8.73
N GLU A 71 10.29 12.53 7.40
CA GLU A 71 9.10 12.43 6.56
C GLU A 71 8.23 11.23 6.93
N SER A 72 8.83 10.05 7.17
CA SER A 72 8.09 8.84 7.58
C SER A 72 7.40 9.02 8.93
N LYS A 73 8.07 9.69 9.88
CA LYS A 73 7.49 10.02 11.19
C LYS A 73 6.32 10.97 11.03
N GLU A 74 6.50 12.05 10.27
CA GLU A 74 5.44 13.03 10.03
C GLU A 74 4.22 12.42 9.34
N HIS A 75 4.43 11.63 8.28
CA HIS A 75 3.36 10.90 7.58
C HIS A 75 2.61 9.99 8.55
N THR A 76 3.33 9.23 9.36
CA THR A 76 2.75 8.29 10.32
C THR A 76 1.95 9.00 11.41
N THR A 77 2.46 10.12 11.94
CA THR A 77 1.77 10.96 12.91
C THR A 77 0.48 11.56 12.32
N ARG A 78 0.53 12.10 11.09
CA ARG A 78 -0.67 12.61 10.41
C ARG A 78 -1.71 11.51 10.18
N THR A 79 -1.28 10.33 9.74
CA THR A 79 -2.13 9.16 9.54
C THR A 79 -2.81 8.73 10.84
N TYR A 80 -2.06 8.65 11.95
CA TYR A 80 -2.64 8.36 13.27
C TYR A 80 -3.75 9.35 13.65
N TYR A 81 -3.51 10.66 13.52
CA TYR A 81 -4.52 11.65 13.88
C TYR A 81 -5.79 11.55 13.02
N LYS A 82 -5.64 11.27 11.72
CA LYS A 82 -6.80 11.01 10.83
C LYS A 82 -7.57 9.76 11.25
N ILE A 83 -6.87 8.68 11.65
CA ILE A 83 -7.53 7.47 12.18
C ILE A 83 -8.34 7.82 13.43
N ILE A 84 -7.75 8.54 14.39
CA ILE A 84 -8.44 8.96 15.61
C ILE A 84 -9.62 9.89 15.31
N GLN A 85 -9.56 10.74 14.29
CA GLN A 85 -10.69 11.56 13.85
C GLN A 85 -11.86 10.71 13.32
N ILE A 86 -11.58 9.63 12.56
CA ILE A 86 -12.61 8.72 12.05
C ILE A 86 -13.19 7.85 13.16
N VAL A 87 -12.35 7.39 14.09
CA VAL A 87 -12.77 6.52 15.19
C VAL A 87 -12.24 7.03 16.54
N PRO A 88 -12.89 8.05 17.12
CA PRO A 88 -12.44 8.68 18.36
C PRO A 88 -12.36 7.71 19.55
N SER A 89 -13.23 6.69 19.58
CA SER A 89 -13.24 5.67 20.65
C SER A 89 -11.93 4.86 20.71
N LEU A 90 -11.21 4.75 19.59
CA LEU A 90 -9.92 4.05 19.54
C LEU A 90 -8.88 4.76 20.42
N LYS A 91 -8.95 6.09 20.56
CA LYS A 91 -8.01 6.86 21.39
C LYS A 91 -8.03 6.39 22.84
N ALA A 92 -9.22 6.18 23.41
CA ALA A 92 -9.37 5.73 24.78
C ALA A 92 -8.82 4.32 25.02
N ILE A 93 -8.71 3.51 23.96
CA ILE A 93 -8.10 2.17 24.02
C ILE A 93 -6.58 2.27 23.86
N VAL A 94 -6.10 3.13 22.97
CA VAL A 94 -4.66 3.37 22.73
C VAL A 94 -3.99 4.00 23.95
N ASP A 95 -4.67 4.91 24.64
CA ASP A 95 -4.14 5.63 25.79
C ASP A 95 -4.22 4.81 27.10
N ASP A 96 -4.92 3.66 27.09
CA ASP A 96 -5.09 2.79 28.26
C ASP A 96 -4.19 1.54 28.18
N PRO A 97 -3.11 1.45 28.99
CA PRO A 97 -2.18 0.32 28.96
C PRO A 97 -2.83 -1.01 29.38
N LEU A 98 -3.92 -0.98 30.16
CA LEU A 98 -4.65 -2.19 30.55
C LEU A 98 -5.44 -2.80 29.39
N LYS A 99 -5.70 -2.01 28.34
CA LYS A 99 -6.42 -2.44 27.13
C LYS A 99 -5.50 -2.89 26.00
N SER A 100 -4.22 -3.16 26.27
CA SER A 100 -3.27 -3.63 25.26
C SER A 100 -3.75 -4.87 24.48
N THR A 101 -4.37 -5.84 25.16
CA THR A 101 -4.97 -7.03 24.51
C THR A 101 -6.15 -6.65 23.61
N GLU A 102 -7.04 -5.77 24.07
CA GLU A 102 -8.18 -5.28 23.28
C GLU A 102 -7.68 -4.52 22.04
N LEU A 103 -6.69 -3.65 22.21
CA LEU A 103 -6.04 -2.91 21.13
C LEU A 103 -5.42 -3.84 20.08
N MET A 104 -4.75 -4.91 20.52
CA MET A 104 -4.18 -5.92 19.62
C MET A 104 -5.27 -6.63 18.79
N VAL A 105 -6.40 -6.98 19.42
CA VAL A 105 -7.53 -7.61 18.73
C VAL A 105 -8.16 -6.65 17.72
N ILE A 106 -8.41 -5.40 18.11
CA ILE A 106 -9.01 -4.38 17.24
C ILE A 106 -8.09 -4.07 16.06
N SER A 107 -6.81 -3.78 16.31
CA SER A 107 -5.84 -3.48 15.24
C SER A 107 -5.68 -4.64 14.27
N SER A 108 -5.67 -5.90 14.75
CA SER A 108 -5.65 -7.10 13.90
C SER A 108 -6.88 -7.19 13.00
N LYS A 109 -8.09 -7.01 13.56
CA LYS A 109 -9.35 -6.97 12.80
C LYS A 109 -9.37 -5.85 11.77
N MET A 110 -8.96 -4.63 12.15
CA MET A 110 -8.89 -3.49 11.24
C MET A 110 -7.91 -3.75 10.10
N ASN A 111 -6.71 -4.27 10.40
CA ASN A 111 -5.71 -4.60 9.40
C ASN A 111 -6.20 -5.71 8.44
N ALA A 112 -6.94 -6.71 8.93
CA ALA A 112 -7.57 -7.71 8.07
C ALA A 112 -8.61 -7.08 7.13
N MET A 113 -9.44 -6.17 7.64
CA MET A 113 -10.43 -5.44 6.84
C MET A 113 -9.77 -4.53 5.79
N ILE A 114 -8.70 -3.82 6.13
CA ILE A 114 -7.93 -3.00 5.18
C ILE A 114 -7.38 -3.87 4.04
N ARG A 115 -6.73 -5.00 4.38
CA ARG A 115 -6.21 -5.94 3.37
C ARG A 115 -7.31 -6.49 2.46
N SER A 116 -8.44 -6.89 3.04
CA SER A 116 -9.59 -7.40 2.29
C SER A 116 -10.18 -6.33 1.38
N THR A 117 -10.42 -5.12 1.90
CA THR A 117 -10.95 -3.98 1.15
C THR A 117 -10.05 -3.62 -0.02
N ARG A 118 -8.74 -3.52 0.20
CA ARG A 118 -7.76 -3.28 -0.86
C ARG A 118 -7.79 -4.38 -1.91
N SER A 119 -7.80 -5.65 -1.49
CA SER A 119 -7.85 -6.80 -2.40
C SER A 119 -9.11 -6.77 -3.27
N ASN A 120 -10.26 -6.50 -2.66
CA ASN A 120 -11.55 -6.41 -3.34
C ASN A 120 -11.60 -5.22 -4.31
N ASN A 121 -11.14 -4.05 -3.87
CA ASN A 121 -11.06 -2.86 -4.72
C ASN A 121 -10.15 -3.12 -5.93
N THR A 122 -8.97 -3.69 -5.70
CA THR A 122 -8.02 -4.04 -6.77
C THR A 122 -8.63 -5.05 -7.73
N THR A 123 -9.29 -6.09 -7.22
CA THR A 123 -9.91 -7.14 -8.03
C THR A 123 -11.05 -6.57 -8.90
N ARG A 124 -11.84 -5.65 -8.36
CA ARG A 124 -12.89 -4.96 -9.13
C ARG A 124 -12.30 -4.01 -10.16
N LEU A 125 -11.20 -3.33 -9.87
CA LEU A 125 -10.53 -2.46 -10.84
C LEU A 125 -9.96 -3.26 -12.01
N LYS A 126 -9.48 -4.50 -11.79
CA LYS A 126 -8.95 -5.36 -12.86
C LYS A 126 -9.92 -5.57 -14.02
N THR A 127 -11.23 -5.60 -13.78
CA THR A 127 -12.22 -5.76 -14.86
C THR A 127 -12.35 -4.52 -15.74
N TYR A 128 -11.95 -3.35 -15.22
CA TYR A 128 -12.04 -2.07 -15.92
C TYR A 128 -10.71 -1.60 -16.51
N ILE A 129 -9.57 -2.06 -15.98
CA ILE A 129 -8.25 -1.72 -16.54
C ILE A 129 -8.20 -1.90 -18.07
N PRO A 130 -8.70 -3.00 -18.67
CA PRO A 130 -8.68 -3.16 -20.12
C PRO A 130 -9.56 -2.14 -20.86
N GLN A 131 -10.58 -1.57 -20.22
CA GLN A 131 -11.43 -0.57 -20.86
C GLN A 131 -10.74 0.78 -20.95
N TYR A 132 -9.86 1.11 -20.01
CA TYR A 132 -9.17 2.41 -19.97
C TYR A 132 -7.75 2.36 -20.51
N ALA A 133 -7.16 1.16 -20.57
CA ALA A 133 -5.76 1.03 -20.92
C ALA A 133 -5.47 0.95 -22.43
N ALA A 134 -6.50 0.86 -23.27
CA ALA A 134 -6.33 0.82 -24.72
C ALA A 134 -5.94 2.22 -25.24
N PRO A 135 -5.01 2.34 -26.20
CA PRO A 135 -4.62 3.63 -26.78
C PRO A 135 -5.81 4.44 -27.34
N ASN A 136 -6.88 3.74 -27.73
CA ASN A 136 -8.16 4.36 -28.02
C ASN A 136 -9.30 3.43 -27.57
N PRO A 137 -9.83 3.60 -26.35
CA PRO A 137 -10.79 2.66 -25.77
C PRO A 137 -12.14 2.62 -26.51
N PHE A 138 -12.43 3.63 -27.32
CA PHE A 138 -13.61 3.70 -28.16
C PHE A 138 -13.42 3.07 -29.56
N LYS A 139 -12.17 2.79 -29.97
CA LYS A 139 -11.85 2.28 -31.31
C LYS A 139 -11.17 0.92 -31.32
N VAL A 140 -10.42 0.56 -30.28
CA VAL A 140 -9.57 -0.64 -30.24
C VAL A 140 -9.71 -1.31 -28.88
N ALA A 141 -10.16 -2.57 -28.87
CA ALA A 141 -10.13 -3.42 -27.69
C ALA A 141 -8.73 -4.00 -27.46
N PHE A 142 -8.44 -4.44 -26.23
CA PHE A 142 -7.20 -5.15 -25.91
C PHE A 142 -7.01 -6.40 -26.78
N ASN A 143 -5.86 -6.50 -27.44
CA ASN A 143 -5.42 -7.69 -28.15
C ASN A 143 -4.00 -8.06 -27.69
N PRO A 144 -3.79 -9.25 -27.08
CA PRO A 144 -4.81 -10.23 -26.68
C PRO A 144 -5.75 -9.69 -25.60
N SER A 145 -6.95 -10.26 -25.50
CA SER A 145 -7.91 -9.89 -24.47
C SER A 145 -7.34 -10.21 -23.08
N ILE A 146 -7.46 -9.26 -22.14
CA ILE A 146 -7.11 -9.50 -20.72
C ILE A 146 -8.19 -10.36 -20.01
N VAL A 147 -9.29 -10.67 -20.70
CA VAL A 147 -10.46 -11.30 -20.09
C VAL A 147 -10.24 -12.81 -19.92
N SER A 148 -9.93 -13.19 -18.68
CA SER A 148 -10.18 -14.50 -18.06
C SER A 148 -9.30 -15.70 -18.43
N SER A 149 -8.03 -15.52 -18.76
CA SER A 149 -7.10 -16.65 -18.61
C SER A 149 -6.46 -16.64 -17.21
N ASN A 150 -6.25 -17.82 -16.65
CA ASN A 150 -5.49 -18.01 -15.41
C ASN A 150 -3.98 -17.76 -15.61
N GLY A 151 -3.56 -17.32 -16.80
CA GLY A 151 -2.17 -17.11 -17.17
C GLY A 151 -1.64 -15.77 -16.69
N ARG A 152 -0.55 -15.78 -15.91
CA ARG A 152 0.17 -14.57 -15.50
C ARG A 152 0.71 -13.74 -16.67
N ALA A 153 0.84 -14.34 -17.86
CA ALA A 153 1.33 -13.65 -19.06
C ALA A 153 0.31 -12.65 -19.62
N GLU A 154 -1.00 -12.91 -19.48
CA GLU A 154 -2.08 -12.08 -20.02
C GLU A 154 -2.61 -11.06 -18.99
N MET A 155 -2.30 -11.27 -17.71
CA MET A 155 -2.59 -10.35 -16.61
C MET A 155 -1.31 -9.71 -16.09
N GLY A 156 -0.95 -8.52 -16.58
CA GLY A 156 0.05 -7.65 -15.95
C GLY A 156 1.17 -7.17 -16.86
N LEU A 157 2.39 -7.15 -16.32
CA LEU A 157 3.56 -6.48 -16.88
C LEU A 157 4.06 -7.02 -18.23
N ASN A 158 3.57 -8.20 -18.65
CA ASN A 158 3.93 -8.82 -19.91
C ASN A 158 2.95 -8.50 -21.05
N HIS A 159 1.83 -7.85 -20.75
CA HIS A 159 0.88 -7.42 -21.76
C HIS A 159 1.41 -6.15 -22.44
N PRO A 160 1.67 -6.13 -23.76
CA PRO A 160 2.37 -5.01 -24.43
C PRO A 160 1.77 -3.63 -24.14
N ILE A 161 0.43 -3.53 -24.14
CA ILE A 161 -0.26 -2.27 -23.83
C ILE A 161 -0.07 -1.83 -22.36
N LEU A 162 -0.02 -2.76 -21.40
CA LEU A 162 0.22 -2.43 -19.99
C LEU A 162 1.69 -2.16 -19.72
N THR A 163 2.61 -2.84 -20.42
CA THR A 163 4.05 -2.58 -20.31
C THR A 163 4.41 -1.21 -20.89
N ARG A 164 3.72 -0.78 -21.95
CA ARG A 164 3.84 0.57 -22.51
C ARG A 164 3.61 1.65 -21.45
N TRP A 165 2.69 1.42 -20.50
CA TRP A 165 2.41 2.37 -19.40
C TRP A 165 3.54 2.50 -18.39
N LEU A 166 4.45 1.52 -18.38
CA LEU A 166 5.62 1.51 -17.50
C LEU A 166 6.88 1.97 -18.23
N CYS A 167 6.79 2.22 -19.53
CA CYS A 167 7.89 2.73 -20.32
C CYS A 167 7.99 4.25 -20.11
N PRO A 168 9.20 4.80 -19.86
CA PRO A 168 9.43 6.24 -19.84
C PRO A 168 8.87 6.94 -21.08
N ALA A 169 8.41 8.18 -20.89
CA ALA A 169 7.79 9.00 -21.93
C ALA A 169 8.64 9.08 -23.21
N ASP A 170 9.96 9.27 -23.03
CA ASP A 170 10.96 9.42 -24.07
C ASP A 170 11.32 8.09 -24.76
N GLN A 171 11.01 6.95 -24.13
CA GLN A 171 11.24 5.61 -24.68
C GLN A 171 9.98 5.01 -25.32
N LEU A 172 8.82 5.69 -25.25
CA LEU A 172 7.56 5.20 -25.81
C LEU A 172 7.65 4.91 -27.31
N GLN A 173 8.33 5.74 -28.09
CA GLN A 173 8.50 5.51 -29.54
C GLN A 173 9.26 4.20 -29.79
N ARG A 174 10.34 3.98 -29.05
CA ARG A 174 11.16 2.77 -29.16
C ARG A 174 10.36 1.52 -28.76
N PHE A 175 9.51 1.64 -27.74
CA PHE A 175 8.59 0.59 -27.33
C PHE A 175 7.53 0.31 -28.41
N ASP A 176 6.98 1.35 -29.04
CA ASP A 176 5.98 1.23 -30.10
C ASP A 176 6.58 0.60 -31.38
N GLU A 177 7.88 0.79 -31.65
CA GLU A 177 8.62 0.21 -32.77
C GLU A 177 9.03 -1.26 -32.54
N ASP A 178 9.61 -1.58 -31.37
CA ASP A 178 9.99 -2.95 -30.99
C ASP A 178 9.70 -3.21 -29.49
N PRO A 179 8.47 -3.65 -29.17
CA PRO A 179 8.08 -3.87 -27.78
C PRO A 179 8.84 -5.04 -27.13
N ILE A 180 9.27 -6.05 -27.91
CA ILE A 180 9.98 -7.21 -27.37
C ILE A 180 11.37 -6.80 -26.86
N GLN A 181 12.10 -6.03 -27.68
CA GLN A 181 13.42 -5.57 -27.28
C GLN A 181 13.33 -4.50 -26.18
N ALA A 182 12.37 -3.58 -26.25
CA ALA A 182 12.16 -2.58 -25.21
C ALA A 182 11.86 -3.22 -23.83
N VAL A 183 11.07 -4.31 -23.80
CA VAL A 183 10.83 -5.08 -22.56
C VAL A 183 12.11 -5.71 -22.00
N LYS A 184 12.97 -6.29 -22.86
CA LYS A 184 14.27 -6.83 -22.44
C LYS A 184 15.19 -5.75 -21.88
N ASP A 185 15.18 -4.58 -22.49
CA ASP A 185 16.01 -3.46 -22.08
C ASP A 185 15.52 -2.84 -20.75
N LEU A 186 14.19 -2.79 -20.55
CA LEU A 186 13.59 -2.44 -19.26
C LEU A 186 13.95 -3.45 -18.18
N ALA A 187 13.82 -4.75 -18.46
CA ALA A 187 14.11 -5.82 -17.50
C ALA A 187 15.60 -5.92 -17.13
N SER A 188 16.49 -5.55 -18.05
CA SER A 188 17.95 -5.53 -17.83
C SER A 188 18.47 -4.21 -17.25
N GLY A 189 17.60 -3.21 -17.09
CA GLY A 189 17.98 -1.87 -16.58
C GLY A 189 18.77 -1.02 -17.57
N VAL A 190 18.78 -1.39 -18.87
CA VAL A 190 19.34 -0.56 -19.95
C VAL A 190 18.54 0.73 -20.12
N ILE A 191 17.22 0.63 -19.95
CA ILE A 191 16.34 1.80 -19.81
C ILE A 191 16.30 2.16 -18.32
N SER A 192 16.98 3.25 -17.97
CA SER A 192 16.90 3.83 -16.62
C SER A 192 15.56 4.54 -16.45
N MET A 193 14.97 4.44 -15.26
CA MET A 193 13.68 5.05 -14.95
C MET A 193 13.75 5.77 -13.59
N GLY A 194 13.59 7.08 -13.62
CA GLY A 194 13.26 7.92 -12.47
C GLY A 194 11.75 7.97 -12.23
N ALA A 195 11.34 8.53 -11.09
CA ALA A 195 9.92 8.72 -10.79
C ALA A 195 9.27 9.78 -11.69
N GLU A 196 10.07 10.71 -12.19
CA GLU A 196 9.75 11.81 -13.08
C GLU A 196 9.51 11.39 -14.54
N ASP A 197 9.97 10.21 -14.94
CA ASP A 197 9.99 9.80 -16.36
C ASP A 197 8.67 9.18 -16.84
N PHE A 198 7.71 8.95 -15.94
CA PHE A 198 6.41 8.37 -16.28
C PHE A 198 5.47 9.42 -16.89
N SER A 199 5.06 9.25 -18.15
CA SER A 199 4.16 10.17 -18.88
C SER A 199 2.71 10.23 -18.37
N GLY A 200 2.44 9.79 -17.14
CA GLY A 200 1.08 9.63 -16.59
C GLY A 200 0.80 10.42 -15.31
N VAL A 201 1.79 11.14 -14.76
CA VAL A 201 1.67 11.76 -13.42
C VAL A 201 0.58 12.83 -13.36
N ASP A 202 0.28 13.50 -14.48
CA ASP A 202 -0.66 14.63 -14.52
C ASP A 202 -2.12 14.26 -14.83
N GLN A 203 -2.42 13.04 -15.31
CA GLN A 203 -3.79 12.71 -15.76
C GLN A 203 -4.54 11.66 -14.95
N CYS A 204 -3.90 10.84 -14.12
CA CYS A 204 -4.64 9.85 -13.33
C CYS A 204 -3.97 9.55 -11.98
N LEU A 205 -4.24 10.39 -10.97
CA LEU A 205 -3.98 10.05 -9.56
C LEU A 205 -4.61 8.70 -9.15
N GLU A 206 -5.70 8.28 -9.81
CA GLU A 206 -6.29 6.95 -9.62
C GLU A 206 -5.55 5.81 -10.34
N MET A 207 -4.82 6.08 -11.44
CA MET A 207 -3.96 5.08 -12.07
C MET A 207 -2.64 4.91 -11.34
N ILE A 208 -2.10 5.96 -10.71
CA ILE A 208 -0.94 5.84 -9.83
C ILE A 208 -1.21 4.82 -8.74
N VAL A 209 -2.44 4.75 -8.21
CA VAL A 209 -2.82 3.69 -7.26
C VAL A 209 -2.69 2.29 -7.88
N ILE A 210 -3.15 2.09 -9.11
CA ILE A 210 -3.02 0.80 -9.82
C ILE A 210 -1.54 0.49 -10.13
N GLN A 211 -0.77 1.50 -10.53
CA GLN A 211 0.64 1.39 -10.84
C GLN A 211 1.46 1.08 -9.59
N THR A 212 1.22 1.76 -8.46
CA THR A 212 1.83 1.46 -7.16
C THR A 212 1.38 0.09 -6.63
N ILE A 213 0.13 -0.34 -6.82
CA ILE A 213 -0.31 -1.71 -6.48
C ILE A 213 0.45 -2.74 -7.33
N CYS A 214 0.58 -2.53 -8.64
CA CYS A 214 1.33 -3.41 -9.54
C CYS A 214 2.83 -3.41 -9.21
N PHE A 215 3.43 -2.25 -8.93
CA PHE A 215 4.85 -2.11 -8.61
C PHE A 215 5.20 -2.72 -7.24
N THR A 216 4.36 -2.52 -6.22
CA THR A 216 4.59 -3.05 -4.85
C THR A 216 4.38 -4.57 -4.79
N VAL A 217 3.42 -5.10 -5.55
CA VAL A 217 3.26 -6.56 -5.73
C VAL A 217 4.44 -7.12 -6.52
N SER A 218 4.95 -6.42 -7.53
CA SER A 218 6.09 -6.89 -8.33
C SER A 218 7.41 -6.86 -7.53
N LEU A 219 7.73 -5.76 -6.83
CA LEU A 219 8.95 -5.62 -6.02
C LEU A 219 9.04 -6.63 -4.86
N ARG A 220 7.91 -6.97 -4.22
CA ARG A 220 7.90 -8.04 -3.20
C ARG A 220 8.09 -9.42 -3.82
N VAL A 221 7.60 -9.64 -5.05
CA VAL A 221 7.78 -10.91 -5.75
C VAL A 221 9.20 -11.04 -6.30
N THR A 222 9.84 -9.98 -6.79
CA THR A 222 11.27 -10.03 -7.20
C THR A 222 12.18 -10.23 -6.00
N SER A 223 11.90 -9.62 -4.85
CA SER A 223 12.65 -9.87 -3.61
C SER A 223 12.44 -11.27 -3.02
N LEU A 224 11.29 -11.92 -3.29
CA LEU A 224 11.03 -13.31 -2.88
C LEU A 224 11.58 -14.34 -3.90
N CYS A 225 11.61 -14.01 -5.19
CA CYS A 225 12.23 -14.84 -6.22
C CYS A 225 13.76 -14.81 -6.14
N ALA A 226 14.37 -13.67 -5.76
CA ALA A 226 15.81 -13.58 -5.53
C ALA A 226 16.32 -14.45 -4.35
N LEU A 227 15.43 -14.93 -3.47
CA LEU A 227 15.76 -15.87 -2.39
C LEU A 227 15.46 -17.34 -2.75
N ALA A 228 14.69 -17.61 -3.81
CA ALA A 228 14.41 -18.97 -4.27
C ALA A 228 15.51 -19.49 -5.21
N ASP A 229 16.18 -18.62 -5.95
CA ASP A 229 17.25 -18.99 -6.90
C ASP A 229 18.65 -19.11 -6.26
N ILE A 230 18.76 -19.00 -4.93
CA ILE A 230 20.02 -19.24 -4.19
C ILE A 230 20.08 -20.67 -3.60
N PHE A 231 18.97 -21.43 -3.61
CA PHE A 231 18.91 -22.80 -3.08
C PHE A 231 18.27 -23.82 -4.04
N SER A 232 18.44 -23.67 -5.35
CA SER A 232 18.16 -24.72 -6.34
C SER A 232 19.16 -24.72 -7.48
#